data_AF-A0A9R0CEB3-F1
#
_entry.id   AF-A0A9R0CEB3-F1
#
_cell.length_a   1.000
_cell.length_b   1.000
_cell.length_c   1.000
_cell.angle_alpha   90.00
_cell.angle_beta   90.00
_cell.angle_gamma   90.00
#
_symmetry.space_group_name_H-M   'P 1'
#
loop_
_entity.id
_entity.type
_entity.pdbx_description
1 polymer ?
#
loop_
_entity_poly.entity_id
_entity_poly.type
_entity_poly.pdbx_seq_one_letter_code
_entity_poly.pdbx_strand_id
1 'polypeptide(L)'
;MEFESGIKLGKLTLIKYLGRNKHSKKVWLCQCECGNKVERVENNLKQSIKNEKPPHCGCSPNWKGQNKRFKDITGKTFGKLTVLKMSGKDKYSHNLWLCQCECGNRTITSTSALEQGKAQSCGCIRKEILLERSTTHNKSNDSLYRVYHRMIKRCTNKSNKDYNYYGGRGIEVCNEWLEDFINFYNWSIENGYRKGLTIDRINVNGNYEPSNCRWVTWEVQRNNKRNSIRVNYKGEMITLKQCAENLNVKYLFLYNQLVTKKIPLEEVIKNIGME
;
A
#
# COMPACT_ATOMS: atom_id res chain seq x y z
N MET A 1 0.29 -27.17 72.04
CA MET A 1 0.91 -26.01 71.39
C MET A 1 -0.14 -24.92 71.30
N GLU A 2 0.01 -23.88 72.13
CA GLU A 2 -0.81 -22.67 72.05
C GLU A 2 -0.28 -21.79 70.91
N PHE A 3 -1.19 -21.13 70.19
CA PHE A 3 -0.86 -20.34 69.02
C PHE A 3 -0.91 -18.87 69.42
N GLU A 4 0.21 -18.18 69.29
CA GLU A 4 0.39 -16.75 69.57
C GLU A 4 0.98 -16.05 68.34
N SER A 5 0.81 -14.73 68.27
CA SER A 5 1.45 -13.91 67.24
C SER A 5 2.97 -14.00 67.36
N GLY A 6 3.67 -14.11 66.22
CA GLY A 6 5.12 -14.26 66.15
C GLY A 6 5.60 -15.70 66.00
N ILE A 7 4.75 -16.71 66.24
CA ILE A 7 5.13 -18.11 66.08
C ILE A 7 5.35 -18.43 64.59
N LYS A 8 6.50 -19.03 64.29
CA LYS A 8 6.84 -19.55 62.96
C LYS A 8 6.48 -21.03 62.86
N LEU A 9 5.62 -21.36 61.90
CA LEU A 9 5.13 -22.70 61.58
C LEU A 9 5.52 -23.04 60.14
N GLY A 10 6.63 -23.74 59.95
CA GLY A 10 7.18 -24.02 58.62
C GLY A 10 7.61 -22.72 57.93
N LYS A 11 6.99 -22.42 56.77
CA LYS A 11 7.26 -21.19 56.00
C LYS A 11 6.31 -20.03 56.34
N LEU A 12 5.40 -20.22 57.30
CA LEU A 12 4.43 -19.21 57.74
C LEU A 12 4.77 -18.69 59.14
N THR A 13 4.67 -17.39 59.33
CA THR A 13 4.70 -16.72 60.63
C THR A 13 3.32 -16.18 60.96
N LEU A 14 2.80 -16.47 62.15
CA LEU A 14 1.52 -15.94 62.60
C LEU A 14 1.65 -14.44 62.89
N ILE A 15 0.85 -13.62 62.22
CA ILE A 15 0.85 -12.17 62.41
C ILE A 15 -0.22 -11.77 63.42
N LYS A 16 -1.47 -12.16 63.17
CA LYS A 16 -2.63 -11.65 63.90
C LYS A 16 -3.76 -12.66 63.95
N TYR A 17 -4.42 -12.76 65.09
CA TYR A 17 -5.67 -13.51 65.22
C TYR A 17 -6.83 -12.70 64.63
N LEU A 18 -7.59 -13.31 63.71
CA LEU A 18 -8.70 -12.67 63.02
C LEU A 18 -10.08 -13.03 63.59
N GLY A 19 -10.14 -13.85 64.65
CA GLY A 19 -11.40 -14.30 65.23
C GLY A 19 -11.84 -15.67 64.71
N ARG A 20 -13.16 -15.90 64.66
CA ARG A 20 -13.75 -17.16 64.19
C ARG A 20 -14.45 -16.93 62.85
N ASN A 21 -14.32 -17.89 61.93
CA ASN A 21 -15.05 -17.86 60.66
C ASN A 21 -16.52 -18.31 60.81
N LYS A 22 -17.27 -18.31 59.70
CA LYS A 22 -18.67 -18.77 59.62
C LYS A 22 -18.92 -20.21 60.12
N HIS A 23 -17.88 -21.02 60.27
CA HIS A 23 -17.93 -22.38 60.82
C HIS A 23 -17.40 -22.45 62.25
N SER A 24 -17.33 -21.32 62.96
CA SER A 24 -16.80 -21.19 64.32
C SER A 24 -15.35 -21.64 64.49
N LYS A 25 -14.55 -21.70 63.41
CA LYS A 25 -13.14 -22.08 63.47
C LYS A 25 -12.25 -20.86 63.63
N LYS A 26 -11.24 -20.95 64.51
CA LYS A 26 -10.24 -19.90 64.75
C LYS A 26 -9.41 -19.65 63.49
N VAL A 27 -9.29 -18.39 63.07
CA VAL A 27 -8.54 -17.97 61.87
C VAL A 27 -7.41 -17.02 62.25
N TRP A 28 -6.26 -17.24 61.63
CA TRP A 28 -5.06 -16.43 61.77
C TRP A 28 -4.65 -15.85 60.43
N LEU A 29 -4.19 -14.60 60.45
CA LEU A 29 -3.42 -14.01 59.37
C LEU A 29 -1.97 -14.44 59.53
N CYS A 30 -1.41 -15.05 58.49
CA CYS A 30 -0.03 -15.52 58.47
C CYS A 30 0.76 -14.81 57.36
N GLN A 31 2.02 -14.48 57.61
CA GLN A 31 2.97 -14.03 56.61
C GLN A 31 3.85 -15.19 56.19
N CYS A 32 3.99 -15.43 54.90
CA CYS A 32 4.94 -16.41 54.42
C CYS A 32 6.29 -15.77 54.12
N GLU A 33 7.35 -16.57 54.18
CA GLU A 33 8.68 -16.23 53.65
C GLU A 33 8.63 -15.76 52.17
N CYS A 34 7.61 -16.18 51.42
CA CYS A 34 7.32 -15.73 50.05
C CYS A 34 6.90 -14.24 49.96
N GLY A 35 6.65 -13.57 51.08
CA GLY A 35 6.12 -12.21 51.18
C GLY A 35 4.59 -12.13 51.18
N ASN A 36 3.88 -13.18 50.75
CA ASN A 36 2.42 -13.19 50.74
C ASN A 36 1.83 -13.33 52.16
N LYS A 37 0.75 -12.60 52.40
CA LYS A 37 -0.10 -12.75 53.58
C LYS A 37 -1.28 -13.65 53.23
N VAL A 38 -1.55 -14.64 54.06
CA VAL A 38 -2.62 -15.63 53.84
C VAL A 38 -3.39 -15.87 55.13
N GLU A 39 -4.70 -16.06 55.01
CA GLU A 39 -5.54 -16.49 56.12
C GLU A 39 -5.51 -18.02 56.24
N ARG A 40 -5.33 -18.51 57.45
CA ARG A 40 -5.26 -19.94 57.75
C ARG A 40 -6.05 -20.26 59.00
N VAL A 41 -6.81 -21.36 58.92
CA VAL A 41 -7.55 -21.91 60.06
C VAL A 41 -6.56 -22.62 61.00
N GLU A 42 -6.66 -22.34 62.30
CA GLU A 42 -5.75 -22.86 63.33
C GLU A 42 -5.67 -24.39 63.34
N ASN A 43 -6.81 -25.07 63.23
CA ASN A 43 -6.85 -26.54 63.21
C ASN A 43 -6.08 -27.13 62.01
N ASN A 44 -6.14 -26.48 60.85
CA ASN A 44 -5.43 -26.94 59.66
C ASN A 44 -3.92 -26.75 59.82
N LEU A 45 -3.48 -25.66 60.46
CA LEU A 45 -2.06 -25.46 60.79
C LEU A 45 -1.56 -26.54 61.75
N LYS A 46 -2.31 -26.83 62.82
CA LYS A 46 -1.99 -27.93 63.77
C LYS A 46 -1.91 -29.29 63.08
N GLN A 47 -2.87 -29.59 62.19
CA GLN A 47 -2.89 -30.85 61.45
C GLN A 47 -1.74 -30.96 60.44
N SER A 48 -1.38 -29.86 59.77
CA SER A 48 -0.25 -29.81 58.84
C SER A 48 1.08 -30.13 59.54
N ILE A 49 1.29 -29.57 60.74
CA ILE A 49 2.45 -29.86 61.58
C ILE A 49 2.45 -31.31 62.04
N LYS A 50 1.29 -31.83 62.50
CA LYS A 50 1.14 -33.23 62.92
C LYS A 50 1.46 -34.22 61.80
N ASN A 51 1.17 -33.85 60.56
CA ASN A 51 1.41 -34.67 59.37
C ASN A 51 2.80 -34.42 58.73
N GLU A 52 3.73 -33.76 59.44
CA GLU A 52 5.07 -33.41 58.95
C GLU A 52 5.07 -32.64 57.62
N LYS A 53 4.00 -31.90 57.34
CA LYS A 53 3.86 -31.03 56.15
C LYS A 53 3.97 -29.57 56.60
N PRO A 54 5.12 -28.91 56.42
CA PRO A 54 5.30 -27.53 56.90
C PRO A 54 4.29 -26.58 56.24
N PRO A 55 3.52 -25.78 57.02
CA PRO A 55 2.58 -24.81 56.45
C PRO A 55 3.28 -23.80 55.54
N HIS A 56 2.65 -23.46 54.42
CA HIS A 56 3.17 -22.45 53.48
C HIS A 56 2.03 -21.65 52.80
N CYS A 57 2.37 -20.54 52.12
CA CYS A 57 1.39 -19.71 51.39
C CYS A 57 0.80 -20.42 50.15
N GLY A 58 1.26 -21.62 49.80
CA GLY A 58 1.06 -22.25 48.48
C GLY A 58 2.33 -22.27 47.61
N CYS A 59 3.43 -21.68 48.05
CA CYS A 59 4.67 -21.47 47.28
C CYS A 59 5.71 -22.64 47.29
N SER A 60 5.31 -23.90 47.27
CA SER A 60 6.26 -25.03 47.38
C SER A 60 6.88 -25.45 46.02
N PRO A 61 8.13 -25.99 45.97
CA PRO A 61 9.01 -25.97 44.78
C PRO A 61 8.60 -26.77 43.54
N ASN A 62 7.58 -27.64 43.63
CA ASN A 62 7.04 -28.39 42.47
C ASN A 62 5.71 -27.81 41.95
N TRP A 63 5.41 -26.56 42.26
CA TRP A 63 4.19 -25.87 41.82
C TRP A 63 4.38 -25.21 40.45
N LYS A 64 4.03 -25.93 39.37
CA LYS A 64 3.69 -25.35 38.06
C LYS A 64 2.37 -24.56 38.18
N GLY A 65 2.43 -23.39 38.79
CA GLY A 65 1.29 -22.48 38.86
C GLY A 65 1.80 -21.06 38.76
N GLN A 66 1.70 -20.56 37.54
CA GLN A 66 2.15 -19.26 37.10
C GLN A 66 1.56 -18.16 37.98
N ASN A 67 2.43 -17.41 38.66
CA ASN A 67 2.23 -15.97 38.77
C ASN A 67 3.27 -15.32 37.87
N LYS A 68 2.98 -15.30 36.57
CA LYS A 68 3.64 -14.38 35.65
C LYS A 68 3.42 -13.00 36.23
N ARG A 69 4.47 -12.41 36.81
CA ARG A 69 4.52 -10.99 37.18
C ARG A 69 3.91 -10.21 36.02
N PHE A 70 2.83 -9.47 36.31
CA PHE A 70 2.28 -8.51 35.37
C PHE A 70 3.40 -7.54 35.00
N LYS A 71 3.96 -7.70 33.80
CA LYS A 71 5.05 -6.87 33.30
C LYS A 71 4.41 -5.71 32.56
N ASP A 72 4.30 -4.57 33.22
CA ASP A 72 3.90 -3.33 32.57
C ASP A 72 5.04 -2.87 31.64
N ILE A 73 4.69 -2.66 30.38
CA ILE A 73 5.61 -2.20 29.34
C ILE A 73 5.18 -0.86 28.74
N THR A 74 4.26 -0.15 29.39
CA THR A 74 3.84 1.19 29.02
C THR A 74 5.04 2.13 28.90
N GLY A 75 5.08 2.94 27.84
CA GLY A 75 6.17 3.88 27.56
C GLY A 75 7.42 3.26 26.92
N LYS A 76 7.51 1.94 26.81
CA LYS A 76 8.65 1.30 26.13
C LYS A 76 8.52 1.37 24.62
N THR A 77 9.67 1.47 23.96
CA THR A 77 9.80 1.44 22.50
C THR A 77 10.32 0.09 22.03
N PHE A 78 9.75 -0.41 20.94
CA PHE A 78 10.13 -1.66 20.28
C PHE A 78 10.16 -1.42 18.77
N GLY A 79 11.36 -1.26 18.21
CA GLY A 79 11.50 -0.76 16.83
C GLY A 79 10.85 0.62 16.70
N LYS A 80 9.95 0.78 15.71
CA LYS A 80 9.20 2.02 15.46
C LYS A 80 7.90 2.13 16.28
N LEU A 81 7.68 1.27 17.28
CA LEU A 81 6.45 1.23 18.08
C LEU A 81 6.70 1.68 19.52
N THR A 82 5.95 2.68 19.98
CA THR A 82 5.90 3.12 21.38
C THR A 82 4.63 2.61 22.03
N VAL A 83 4.75 1.89 23.14
CA VAL A 83 3.60 1.34 23.88
C VAL A 83 2.88 2.46 24.63
N LEU A 84 1.58 2.66 24.36
CA LEU A 84 0.76 3.68 25.00
C LEU A 84 -0.01 3.16 26.23
N LYS A 85 -0.75 2.06 26.06
CA LYS A 85 -1.58 1.49 27.14
C LYS A 85 -1.96 0.05 26.87
N MET A 86 -2.35 -0.67 27.91
CA MET A 86 -2.92 -2.00 27.79
C MET A 86 -4.31 -1.92 27.12
N SER A 87 -4.54 -2.79 26.13
CA SER A 87 -5.76 -2.84 25.31
C SER A 87 -6.59 -4.12 25.54
N GLY A 88 -6.26 -4.90 26.57
CA GLY A 88 -6.97 -6.12 26.95
C GLY A 88 -6.10 -7.37 26.85
N LYS A 89 -6.76 -8.52 26.68
CA LYS A 89 -6.10 -9.82 26.51
C LYS A 89 -6.64 -10.54 25.27
N ASP A 90 -5.82 -11.38 24.66
CA ASP A 90 -6.24 -12.26 23.58
C ASP A 90 -6.96 -13.52 24.10
N LYS A 91 -7.42 -14.38 23.17
CA LYS A 91 -8.05 -15.68 23.49
C LYS A 91 -7.14 -16.65 24.26
N TYR A 92 -5.83 -16.41 24.29
CA TYR A 92 -4.84 -17.19 25.02
C TYR A 92 -4.38 -16.48 26.31
N SER A 93 -5.09 -15.44 26.74
CA SER A 93 -4.77 -14.63 27.92
C SER A 93 -3.44 -13.86 27.86
N HIS A 94 -2.89 -13.61 26.67
CA HIS A 94 -1.75 -12.71 26.49
C HIS A 94 -2.19 -11.26 26.56
N ASN A 95 -1.40 -10.43 27.24
CA ASN A 95 -1.64 -8.99 27.31
C ASN A 95 -1.44 -8.34 25.93
N LEU A 96 -2.45 -7.61 25.49
CA LEU A 96 -2.45 -6.79 24.28
C LEU A 96 -2.19 -5.33 24.64
N TRP A 97 -1.42 -4.66 23.81
CA TRP A 97 -0.94 -3.31 24.03
C TRP A 97 -1.25 -2.47 22.80
N LEU A 98 -1.85 -1.30 23.03
CA LEU A 98 -2.00 -0.27 22.03
C LEU A 98 -0.66 0.46 21.88
N CYS A 99 -0.10 0.43 20.69
CA CYS A 99 1.16 1.07 20.36
C CYS A 99 0.94 2.18 19.32
N GLN A 100 1.66 3.28 19.49
CA GLN A 100 1.80 4.34 18.50
C GLN A 100 3.04 4.05 17.65
N CYS A 101 2.89 4.07 16.34
CA CYS A 101 4.02 3.96 15.44
C CYS A 101 4.54 5.34 15.03
N GLU A 102 5.84 5.43 14.75
CA GLU A 102 6.48 6.60 14.13
C GLU A 102 5.81 6.99 12.79
N CYS A 103 5.21 6.01 12.10
CA CYS A 103 4.40 6.22 10.89
C CYS A 103 3.12 7.06 11.11
N GLY A 104 2.79 7.40 12.37
CA GLY A 104 1.56 8.10 12.76
C GLY A 104 0.37 7.16 13.03
N ASN A 105 0.40 5.91 12.53
CA ASN A 105 -0.67 4.95 12.77
C ASN A 105 -0.52 4.22 14.12
N ARG A 106 -1.64 3.69 14.61
CA ARG A 106 -1.70 2.88 15.83
C ARG A 106 -1.92 1.41 15.50
N THR A 107 -1.38 0.52 16.33
CA THR A 107 -1.56 -0.92 16.20
C THR A 107 -1.73 -1.57 17.57
N ILE A 108 -2.41 -2.72 17.62
CA ILE A 108 -2.56 -3.51 18.83
C ILE A 108 -1.71 -4.77 18.66
N THR A 109 -0.81 -5.02 19.61
CA THR A 109 0.09 -6.18 19.55
C THR A 109 0.35 -6.76 20.93
N SER A 110 0.79 -8.01 20.99
CA SER A 110 1.06 -8.70 22.25
C SER A 110 2.46 -8.40 22.77
N THR A 111 2.66 -8.54 24.09
CA THR A 111 4.00 -8.46 24.71
C THR A 111 5.00 -9.41 24.04
N SER A 112 4.57 -10.63 23.75
CA SER A 112 5.45 -11.64 23.13
C SER A 112 5.90 -11.24 21.73
N ALA A 113 5.02 -10.63 20.93
CA ALA A 113 5.36 -10.18 19.58
C ALA A 113 6.32 -8.97 19.60
N LEU A 114 6.18 -8.06 20.57
CA LEU A 114 7.08 -6.93 20.78
C LEU A 114 8.48 -7.40 21.22
N GLU A 115 8.56 -8.28 22.22
CA GLU A 115 9.83 -8.78 22.77
C GLU A 115 10.60 -9.68 21.79
N GLN A 116 9.89 -10.50 21.00
CA GLN A 116 10.49 -11.36 19.98
C GLN A 116 10.86 -10.61 18.69
N GLY A 117 10.60 -9.30 18.60
CA GLY A 117 10.85 -8.52 17.38
C GLY A 117 9.93 -8.86 16.20
N LYS A 118 8.82 -9.58 16.42
CA LYS A 118 7.83 -9.89 15.37
C LYS A 118 6.94 -8.69 15.04
N ALA A 119 6.74 -7.79 16.00
CA ALA A 119 5.98 -6.56 15.84
C ALA A 119 6.87 -5.35 16.12
N GLN A 120 7.50 -4.80 15.08
CA GLN A 120 8.38 -3.62 15.17
C GLN A 120 7.83 -2.38 14.45
N SER A 121 6.68 -2.48 13.79
CA SER A 121 6.01 -1.34 13.15
C SER A 121 4.51 -1.57 13.02
N CYS A 122 3.78 -0.53 12.61
CA CYS A 122 2.37 -0.59 12.22
C CYS A 122 2.10 -1.46 10.97
N GLY A 123 3.14 -2.07 10.37
CA GLY A 123 3.10 -2.68 9.05
C GLY A 123 3.69 -1.79 7.95
N CYS A 124 4.02 -0.53 8.26
CA CYS A 124 4.59 0.43 7.30
C CYS A 124 5.92 -0.07 6.72
N ILE A 125 6.80 -0.66 7.52
CA ILE A 125 8.09 -1.19 7.04
C ILE A 125 7.87 -2.24 5.95
N ARG A 126 6.93 -3.17 6.17
CA ARG A 126 6.61 -4.19 5.18
C ARG A 126 6.00 -3.56 3.92
N LYS A 127 5.17 -2.53 4.07
CA LYS A 127 4.58 -1.80 2.94
C LYS A 127 5.64 -1.05 2.13
N GLU A 128 6.59 -0.38 2.78
CA GLU A 128 7.73 0.31 2.16
C GLU A 128 8.57 -0.68 1.36
N ILE A 129 9.02 -1.77 1.97
CA ILE A 129 9.82 -2.81 1.30
C ILE A 129 9.05 -3.43 0.13
N LEU A 130 7.75 -3.68 0.27
CA LEU A 130 6.93 -4.20 -0.82
C LEU A 130 6.82 -3.21 -1.97
N LEU A 131 6.64 -1.92 -1.69
CA LEU A 131 6.62 -0.88 -2.72
C LEU A 131 7.96 -0.78 -3.43
N GLU A 132 9.06 -0.72 -2.70
CA GLU A 132 10.42 -0.69 -3.28
C GLU A 132 10.69 -1.90 -4.17
N ARG A 133 10.29 -3.09 -3.75
CA ARG A 133 10.52 -4.32 -4.53
C ARG A 133 9.57 -4.49 -5.70
N SER A 134 8.34 -3.99 -5.60
CA SER A 134 7.27 -4.28 -6.57
C SER A 134 7.04 -3.15 -7.57
N THR A 135 7.76 -2.04 -7.44
CA THR A 135 7.58 -0.87 -8.30
C THR A 135 8.92 -0.45 -8.87
N THR A 136 9.04 -0.47 -10.21
CA THR A 136 10.22 0.03 -10.91
C THR A 136 10.16 1.55 -11.07
N HIS A 137 8.97 2.07 -11.41
CA HIS A 137 8.78 3.50 -11.70
C HIS A 137 7.49 4.08 -11.11
N ASN A 138 6.74 3.34 -10.26
CA ASN A 138 5.48 3.77 -9.62
C ASN A 138 4.39 4.34 -10.56
N LYS A 139 4.50 4.12 -11.88
CA LYS A 139 3.64 4.70 -12.92
C LYS A 139 2.99 3.65 -13.82
N SER A 140 3.01 2.38 -13.42
CA SER A 140 2.48 1.27 -14.23
C SER A 140 0.97 1.40 -14.50
N ASN A 141 0.23 2.09 -13.62
CA ASN A 141 -1.19 2.39 -13.79
C ASN A 141 -1.47 3.68 -14.59
N ASP A 142 -0.43 4.40 -15.00
CA ASP A 142 -0.58 5.61 -15.79
C ASP A 142 -1.04 5.28 -17.23
N SER A 143 -1.92 6.11 -17.76
CA SER A 143 -2.25 6.17 -19.19
C SER A 143 -1.01 6.21 -20.10
N LEU A 144 0.05 6.94 -19.71
CA LEU A 144 1.29 7.06 -20.48
C LEU A 144 2.02 5.73 -20.59
N TYR A 145 2.06 4.93 -19.52
CA TYR A 145 2.73 3.63 -19.55
C TYR A 145 2.08 2.68 -20.57
N ARG A 146 0.75 2.75 -20.72
CA ARG A 146 0.02 1.99 -21.74
C ARG A 146 0.34 2.47 -23.17
N VAL A 147 0.49 3.78 -23.38
CA VAL A 147 0.88 4.34 -24.69
C VAL A 147 2.30 3.92 -25.04
N TYR A 148 3.23 4.11 -24.11
CA TYR A 148 4.63 3.69 -24.20
C TYR A 148 4.77 2.20 -24.54
N HIS A 149 4.13 1.34 -23.76
CA HIS A 149 4.23 -0.11 -23.97
C HIS A 149 3.61 -0.53 -25.31
N ARG A 150 2.51 0.09 -25.74
CA ARG A 150 1.93 -0.16 -27.08
C ARG A 150 2.86 0.31 -28.19
N MET A 151 3.49 1.48 -28.03
CA MET A 151 4.47 2.03 -28.96
C MET A 151 5.65 1.09 -29.15
N ILE A 152 6.26 0.60 -28.06
CA ILE A 152 7.35 -0.37 -28.13
C ILE A 152 6.88 -1.66 -28.79
N LYS A 153 5.77 -2.23 -28.32
CA LYS A 153 5.30 -3.55 -28.80
C LYS A 153 5.03 -3.56 -30.31
N ARG A 154 4.55 -2.47 -30.91
CA ARG A 154 4.33 -2.42 -32.38
C ARG A 154 5.65 -2.26 -33.15
N CYS A 155 6.72 -1.76 -32.54
CA CYS A 155 8.03 -1.65 -33.18
C CYS A 155 8.91 -2.89 -33.00
N THR A 156 8.84 -3.58 -31.86
CA THR A 156 9.81 -4.64 -31.52
C THR A 156 9.24 -6.06 -31.60
N ASN A 157 7.94 -6.25 -31.40
CA ASN A 157 7.35 -7.59 -31.30
C ASN A 157 6.73 -8.03 -32.64
N LYS A 158 7.39 -8.97 -33.33
CA LYS A 158 6.95 -9.56 -34.61
C LYS A 158 5.57 -10.22 -34.57
N SER A 159 5.10 -10.66 -33.40
CA SER A 159 3.75 -11.25 -33.24
C SER A 159 2.64 -10.20 -33.09
N ASN A 160 2.99 -8.92 -32.94
CA ASN A 160 2.00 -7.85 -32.85
C ASN A 160 1.34 -7.65 -34.21
N LYS A 161 0.01 -7.60 -34.24
CA LYS A 161 -0.79 -7.33 -35.46
C LYS A 161 -0.35 -6.07 -36.21
N ASP A 162 0.15 -5.06 -35.49
CA ASP A 162 0.55 -3.79 -36.07
C ASP A 162 2.03 -3.81 -36.53
N TYR A 163 2.81 -4.85 -36.21
CA TYR A 163 4.26 -4.89 -36.45
C TYR A 163 4.66 -4.57 -37.89
N ASN A 164 3.95 -5.16 -38.87
CA ASN A 164 4.23 -4.97 -40.29
C ASN A 164 4.12 -3.50 -40.74
N TYR A 165 3.37 -2.65 -40.02
CA TYR A 165 3.22 -1.22 -40.33
C TYR A 165 4.23 -0.33 -39.59
N TYR A 166 5.03 -0.89 -38.68
CA TYR A 166 5.98 -0.18 -37.83
C TYR A 166 7.33 -0.90 -37.86
N GLY A 167 7.58 -1.85 -36.96
CA GLY A 167 8.85 -2.56 -36.88
C GLY A 167 9.24 -3.27 -38.18
N GLY A 168 8.27 -3.88 -38.88
CA GLY A 168 8.48 -4.51 -40.18
C GLY A 168 8.88 -3.54 -41.30
N ARG A 169 8.73 -2.22 -41.09
CA ARG A 169 9.20 -1.15 -42.00
C ARG A 169 10.55 -0.55 -41.59
N GLY A 170 11.17 -1.05 -40.53
CA GLY A 170 12.39 -0.48 -39.96
C GLY A 170 12.14 0.75 -39.07
N ILE A 171 10.91 0.94 -38.56
CA ILE A 171 10.63 2.02 -37.63
C ILE A 171 10.92 1.56 -36.20
N GLU A 172 11.83 2.28 -35.54
CA GLU A 172 12.35 1.94 -34.23
C GLU A 172 11.93 2.97 -33.16
N VAL A 173 12.32 2.70 -31.92
CA VAL A 173 12.18 3.59 -30.77
C VAL A 173 13.59 3.90 -30.29
N CYS A 174 13.90 5.15 -29.98
CA CYS A 174 15.24 5.52 -29.50
C CYS A 174 15.61 4.75 -28.22
N ASN A 175 16.90 4.46 -28.06
CA ASN A 175 17.40 3.66 -26.93
C ASN A 175 17.04 4.26 -25.57
N GLU A 176 17.12 5.59 -25.44
CA GLU A 176 16.76 6.30 -24.21
C GLU A 176 15.34 5.96 -23.73
N TRP A 177 14.40 5.82 -24.66
CA TRP A 177 13.04 5.44 -24.33
C TRP A 177 12.90 3.93 -24.16
N LEU A 178 13.64 3.08 -24.90
CA LEU A 178 13.58 1.63 -24.73
C LEU A 178 14.11 1.16 -23.38
N GLU A 179 15.16 1.80 -22.88
CA GLU A 179 15.86 1.42 -21.65
C GLU A 179 15.10 1.88 -20.40
N ASP A 180 14.53 3.08 -20.43
CA ASP A 180 13.83 3.64 -19.27
C ASP A 180 12.54 4.38 -19.65
N PHE A 181 11.42 3.88 -19.12
CA PHE A 181 10.12 4.52 -19.22
C PHE A 181 10.11 5.96 -18.66
N ILE A 182 10.93 6.25 -17.64
CA ILE A 182 10.97 7.59 -17.02
C ILE A 182 11.45 8.63 -18.03
N ASN A 183 12.38 8.30 -18.93
CA ASN A 183 12.82 9.22 -19.98
C ASN A 183 11.66 9.59 -20.91
N PHE A 184 10.89 8.58 -21.36
CA PHE A 184 9.68 8.82 -22.15
C PHE A 184 8.64 9.63 -21.37
N TYR A 185 8.44 9.34 -20.08
CA TYR A 185 7.48 10.02 -19.23
C TYR A 185 7.84 11.51 -19.08
N ASN A 186 9.09 11.82 -18.73
CA ASN A 186 9.56 13.19 -18.52
C ASN A 186 9.42 14.00 -19.81
N TRP A 187 9.92 13.45 -20.93
CA TRP A 187 9.74 14.07 -22.25
C TRP A 187 8.26 14.33 -22.55
N SER A 188 7.38 13.39 -22.22
CA SER A 188 5.95 13.53 -22.48
C SER A 188 5.33 14.70 -21.72
N ILE A 189 5.66 14.84 -20.43
CA ILE A 189 5.15 15.94 -19.60
C ILE A 189 5.69 17.30 -20.09
N GLU A 190 6.99 17.37 -20.38
CA GLU A 190 7.64 18.59 -20.90
C GLU A 190 7.07 19.00 -22.26
N ASN A 191 6.68 18.04 -23.10
CA ASN A 191 6.15 18.28 -24.45
C ASN A 191 4.61 18.31 -24.49
N GLY A 192 3.99 18.68 -23.37
CA GLY A 192 2.58 19.08 -23.33
C GLY A 192 1.57 17.92 -23.32
N TYR A 193 1.98 16.71 -22.90
CA TYR A 193 1.04 15.62 -22.70
C TYR A 193 -0.10 16.02 -21.77
N ARG A 194 -1.32 15.67 -22.19
CA ARG A 194 -2.54 15.74 -21.38
C ARG A 194 -3.34 14.48 -21.60
N LYS A 195 -4.09 14.06 -20.58
CA LYS A 195 -4.97 12.90 -20.66
C LYS A 195 -5.94 13.05 -21.84
N GLY A 196 -5.95 12.06 -22.73
CA GLY A 196 -6.79 12.05 -23.94
C GLY A 196 -6.04 12.36 -25.24
N LEU A 197 -4.78 12.80 -25.15
CA LEU A 197 -3.90 12.93 -26.31
C LEU A 197 -3.32 11.57 -26.75
N THR A 198 -2.85 11.52 -27.99
CA THR A 198 -2.17 10.39 -28.61
C THR A 198 -0.80 10.81 -29.11
N ILE A 199 0.14 9.85 -29.11
CA ILE A 199 1.47 10.08 -29.67
C ILE A 199 1.41 9.91 -31.19
N ASP A 200 1.90 10.92 -31.89
CA ASP A 200 2.02 10.99 -33.35
C ASP A 200 3.48 11.25 -33.74
N ARG A 201 3.86 10.79 -34.94
CA ARG A 201 5.18 11.09 -35.49
C ARG A 201 5.06 12.17 -36.55
N ILE A 202 5.90 13.19 -36.46
CA ILE A 202 5.94 14.33 -37.40
C ILE A 202 6.29 13.81 -38.80
N ASN A 203 7.40 13.10 -38.92
CA ASN A 203 7.73 12.27 -40.06
C ASN A 203 7.20 10.85 -39.84
N VAL A 204 6.20 10.46 -40.63
CA VAL A 204 5.52 9.16 -40.53
C VAL A 204 6.47 7.97 -40.75
N ASN A 205 7.54 8.18 -41.51
CA ASN A 205 8.57 7.18 -41.81
C ASN A 205 9.76 7.23 -40.84
N GLY A 206 9.84 8.24 -39.98
CA GLY A 206 10.89 8.35 -38.96
C GLY A 206 10.59 7.53 -37.69
N ASN A 207 11.57 7.50 -36.80
CA ASN A 207 11.54 6.74 -35.54
C ASN A 207 10.69 7.40 -34.45
N TYR A 208 10.41 6.66 -33.38
CA TYR A 208 9.92 7.25 -32.13
C TYR A 208 11.09 7.81 -31.34
N GLU A 209 11.24 9.12 -31.41
CA GLU A 209 12.29 9.89 -30.74
C GLU A 209 11.77 11.30 -30.42
N PRO A 210 12.38 12.03 -29.46
CA PRO A 210 11.97 13.37 -29.06
C PRO A 210 11.77 14.36 -30.21
N SER A 211 12.67 14.34 -31.20
CA SER A 211 12.67 15.21 -32.38
C SER A 211 11.54 14.90 -33.37
N ASN A 212 11.05 13.67 -33.38
CA ASN A 212 10.08 13.20 -34.37
C ASN A 212 8.71 12.90 -33.77
N CYS A 213 8.52 13.01 -32.45
CA CYS A 213 7.24 12.75 -31.79
C CYS A 213 6.57 14.02 -31.31
N ARG A 214 5.23 13.97 -31.24
CA ARG A 214 4.41 15.01 -30.62
C ARG A 214 3.13 14.42 -30.04
N TRP A 215 2.55 15.13 -29.07
CA TRP A 215 1.24 14.80 -28.55
C TRP A 215 0.17 15.56 -29.32
N VAL A 216 -0.80 14.81 -29.85
CA VAL A 216 -1.89 15.37 -30.66
C VAL A 216 -3.23 14.81 -30.19
N THR A 217 -4.32 15.44 -30.60
CA THR A 217 -5.65 14.88 -30.38
C THR A 217 -5.93 13.75 -31.38
N TRP A 218 -6.88 12.89 -31.05
CA TRP A 218 -7.39 11.86 -31.97
C TRP A 218 -7.87 12.43 -33.32
N GLU A 219 -8.35 13.67 -33.32
CA GLU A 219 -8.79 14.37 -34.52
C GLU A 219 -7.62 14.66 -35.46
N VAL A 220 -6.53 15.21 -34.93
CA VAL A 220 -5.30 15.48 -35.70
C VAL A 220 -4.71 14.18 -36.25
N GLN A 221 -4.65 13.12 -35.44
CA GLN A 221 -4.16 11.82 -35.90
C GLN A 221 -5.05 11.21 -37.01
N ARG A 222 -6.36 11.43 -36.95
CA ARG A 222 -7.29 10.97 -37.99
C ARG A 222 -7.05 11.67 -39.32
N ASN A 223 -6.74 12.97 -39.28
CA ASN A 223 -6.43 13.76 -40.46
C ASN A 223 -5.10 13.31 -41.10
N ASN A 224 -4.14 12.85 -40.30
CA ASN A 224 -2.83 12.40 -40.78
C ASN A 224 -2.80 10.99 -41.43
N LYS A 225 -3.96 10.32 -41.59
CA LYS A 225 -4.01 9.01 -42.24
C LYS A 225 -3.65 9.12 -43.73
N ARG A 226 -2.92 8.13 -44.26
CA ARG A 226 -2.47 8.08 -45.67
C ARG A 226 -3.62 8.11 -46.69
N ASN A 227 -4.80 7.64 -46.30
CA ASN A 227 -6.00 7.64 -47.13
C ASN A 227 -6.83 8.94 -47.03
N SER A 228 -6.35 9.95 -46.31
CA SER A 228 -6.99 11.27 -46.29
C SER A 228 -6.82 11.95 -47.64
N ILE A 229 -7.94 12.37 -48.24
CA ILE A 229 -7.93 13.19 -49.47
C ILE A 229 -7.34 14.55 -49.13
N ARG A 230 -6.38 15.01 -49.93
CA ARG A 230 -5.72 16.30 -49.75
C ARG A 230 -6.06 17.25 -50.90
N VAL A 231 -6.20 18.53 -50.56
CA VAL A 231 -6.54 19.61 -51.48
C VAL A 231 -5.62 20.81 -51.19
N ASN A 232 -5.30 21.58 -52.23
CA ASN A 232 -4.59 22.84 -52.07
C ASN A 232 -5.61 23.92 -51.71
N TYR A 233 -5.54 24.48 -50.51
CA TYR A 233 -6.40 25.57 -50.07
C TYR A 233 -5.54 26.74 -49.64
N LYS A 234 -5.70 27.88 -50.32
CA LYS A 234 -4.94 29.12 -50.07
C LYS A 234 -3.40 28.93 -50.10
N GLY A 235 -2.92 28.03 -50.96
CA GLY A 235 -1.48 27.75 -51.12
C GLY A 235 -0.94 26.66 -50.19
N GLU A 236 -1.76 26.11 -49.29
CA GLU A 236 -1.36 25.04 -48.37
C GLU A 236 -2.06 23.71 -48.68
N MET A 237 -1.31 22.61 -48.61
CA MET A 237 -1.86 21.27 -48.79
C MET A 237 -2.51 20.77 -47.49
N ILE A 238 -3.83 20.89 -47.39
CA ILE A 238 -4.62 20.45 -46.24
C ILE A 238 -5.50 19.24 -46.57
N THR A 239 -6.05 18.59 -45.54
CA THR A 239 -7.02 17.51 -45.78
C THR A 239 -8.38 18.06 -46.20
N LEU A 240 -9.15 17.28 -46.97
CA LEU A 240 -10.51 17.62 -47.39
C LEU A 240 -11.44 17.91 -46.19
N LYS A 241 -11.24 17.24 -45.06
CA LYS A 241 -11.99 17.50 -43.82
C LYS A 241 -11.66 18.88 -43.24
N GLN A 242 -10.37 19.21 -43.14
CA GLN A 242 -9.94 20.55 -42.72
C GLN A 242 -10.43 21.64 -43.68
N CYS A 243 -10.43 21.36 -44.98
CA CYS A 243 -10.98 22.28 -45.97
C CYS A 243 -12.48 22.50 -45.76
N ALA A 244 -13.25 21.44 -45.51
CA ALA A 244 -14.68 21.55 -45.21
C ALA A 244 -14.95 22.35 -43.92
N GLU A 245 -14.13 22.16 -42.88
CA GLU A 245 -14.20 22.94 -41.63
C GLU A 245 -13.87 24.41 -41.85
N ASN A 246 -12.79 24.71 -42.60
CA ASN A 246 -12.38 26.08 -42.92
C ASN A 246 -13.42 26.83 -43.76
N LEU A 247 -14.14 26.12 -44.63
CA LEU A 247 -15.23 26.65 -45.44
C LEU A 247 -16.58 26.62 -44.72
N ASN A 248 -16.64 26.08 -43.49
CA ASN A 248 -17.87 25.88 -42.73
C ASN A 248 -18.97 25.11 -43.51
N VAL A 249 -18.58 24.10 -44.29
CA VAL A 249 -19.48 23.24 -45.07
C VAL A 249 -19.42 21.78 -44.62
N LYS A 250 -20.48 21.01 -44.95
CA LYS A 250 -20.49 19.57 -44.66
C LYS A 250 -19.42 18.86 -45.50
N TYR A 251 -18.64 17.98 -44.87
CA TYR A 251 -17.64 17.14 -45.56
C TYR A 251 -18.22 16.42 -46.80
N LEU A 252 -19.41 15.83 -46.68
CA LEU A 252 -20.04 15.09 -47.77
C LEU A 252 -20.38 16.00 -48.97
N PHE A 253 -20.76 17.25 -48.72
CA PHE A 253 -20.97 18.23 -49.79
C PHE A 253 -19.66 18.46 -50.55
N LEU A 254 -18.59 18.80 -49.83
CA LEU A 254 -17.29 19.08 -50.45
C LEU A 254 -16.71 17.86 -51.17
N TYR A 255 -16.86 16.66 -50.59
CA TYR A 255 -16.49 15.39 -51.22
C TYR A 255 -17.23 15.18 -52.54
N ASN A 256 -18.55 15.35 -52.56
CA ASN A 256 -19.34 15.16 -53.77
C ASN A 256 -18.94 16.14 -54.89
N GLN A 257 -18.59 17.39 -54.55
CA GLN A 257 -18.15 18.37 -55.56
C GLN A 257 -16.77 18.01 -56.13
N LEU A 258 -15.77 17.82 -55.26
CA LEU A 258 -14.38 17.67 -55.70
C LEU A 258 -14.05 16.26 -56.21
N VAL A 259 -14.63 15.22 -55.60
CA VAL A 259 -14.25 13.83 -55.87
C VAL A 259 -15.23 13.18 -56.85
N THR A 260 -16.54 13.33 -56.61
CA THR A 260 -17.57 12.71 -57.44
C THR A 260 -17.81 13.49 -58.73
N LYS A 261 -18.02 14.81 -58.61
CA LYS A 261 -18.28 15.70 -59.76
C LYS A 261 -17.02 16.28 -60.40
N LYS A 262 -15.86 16.14 -59.74
CA LYS A 262 -14.54 16.62 -60.21
C LYS A 262 -14.49 18.13 -60.49
N ILE A 263 -15.25 18.91 -59.72
CA ILE A 263 -15.24 20.37 -59.82
C ILE A 263 -13.98 20.90 -59.10
N PRO A 264 -13.22 21.85 -59.67
CA PRO A 264 -12.08 22.47 -59.00
C PRO A 264 -12.48 23.18 -57.70
N LEU A 265 -11.60 23.15 -56.69
CA LEU A 265 -11.90 23.71 -55.37
C LEU A 265 -12.16 25.22 -55.43
N GLU A 266 -11.46 25.93 -56.30
CA GLU A 266 -11.62 27.37 -56.52
C GLU A 266 -13.03 27.72 -56.99
N GLU A 267 -13.61 26.88 -57.86
CA GLU A 267 -14.98 27.06 -58.37
C GLU A 267 -16.01 26.76 -57.28
N VAL A 268 -15.77 25.72 -56.47
CA VAL A 268 -16.64 25.41 -55.32
C VAL A 268 -16.65 26.55 -54.31
N ILE A 269 -15.50 27.18 -54.02
CA ILE A 269 -15.39 28.32 -53.10
C ILE A 269 -16.19 29.52 -53.61
N LYS A 270 -16.06 29.86 -54.90
CA LYS A 270 -16.86 30.91 -55.55
C LYS A 270 -18.36 30.64 -55.42
N ASN A 271 -18.78 29.40 -55.63
CA ASN A 271 -20.19 29.01 -55.56
C ASN A 271 -20.77 29.06 -54.13
N ILE A 272 -19.93 29.00 -53.08
CA ILE A 272 -20.36 29.14 -51.68
C ILE A 272 -20.44 30.63 -51.28
N GLY A 273 -19.96 31.56 -52.10
CA GLY A 273 -20.01 33.00 -51.84
C GLY A 273 -19.01 33.49 -50.81
N MET A 274 -17.87 32.79 -50.66
CA MET A 274 -16.77 33.18 -49.78
C MET A 274 -15.63 33.77 -50.62
N GLU A 275 -15.69 35.07 -50.91
CA GLU A 275 -14.55 35.85 -51.42
C GLU A 275 -13.75 36.49 -50.28
#